data_AF-A0AAV5YHI1-F1
#
_entry.id   AF-A0AAV5YHI1-F1
#
_cell.length_a   1.000
_cell.length_b   1.000
_cell.length_c   1.000
_cell.angle_alpha   90.00
_cell.angle_beta   90.00
_cell.angle_gamma   90.00
#
_symmetry.space_group_name_H-M   'P 1'
#
loop_
_entity.id
_entity.type
_entity.pdbx_description
1 polymer ?
#
loop_
_entity_poly.entity_id
_entity_poly.type
_entity_poly.pdbx_seq_one_letter_code
_entity_poly.pdbx_strand_id
1 'polypeptide(L)' 'HVYGSTNAIADPGRVLQMWSKEFAAMHRENGCFVLTCHPFVSGRASRIQLIEDLVRFMRRQPGVWFTTCEEVARWHDKQR' A
#
# COMPACT_ATOMS: atom_id res chain seq x y z
N HIS A 1 -4.27 0.10 -22.70
CA HIS A 1 -5.71 0.42 -22.55
C HIS A 1 -6.44 -0.89 -22.34
N VAL A 2 -6.87 -1.20 -21.11
CA VAL A 2 -7.63 -2.43 -20.85
C VAL A 2 -9.09 -2.12 -21.20
N TYR A 3 -9.70 -2.92 -22.07
CA TYR A 3 -11.08 -2.70 -22.48
C TYR A 3 -11.99 -2.81 -21.24
N GLY A 4 -12.74 -1.74 -20.93
CA GLY A 4 -13.62 -1.67 -19.75
C GLY A 4 -13.05 -0.93 -18.52
N SER A 5 -11.78 -0.54 -18.51
CA SER A 5 -11.26 0.34 -17.46
C SER A 5 -11.58 1.80 -17.79
N THR A 6 -12.53 2.42 -17.09
CA THR A 6 -12.65 3.88 -17.10
C THR A 6 -11.35 4.46 -16.55
N ASN A 7 -10.69 5.35 -17.29
CA ASN A 7 -9.57 6.19 -16.80
C ASN A 7 -10.03 7.21 -15.72
N ALA A 8 -11.17 6.97 -15.09
CA ALA A 8 -11.71 7.79 -14.03
C ALA A 8 -10.89 7.57 -12.77
N ILE A 9 -10.47 8.66 -12.16
CA ILE A 9 -9.74 8.64 -10.90
C ILE A 9 -10.72 8.18 -9.82
N ALA A 10 -10.50 6.97 -9.29
CA ALA A 10 -11.40 6.35 -8.32
C ALA A 10 -11.56 7.19 -7.04
N ASP A 11 -12.74 7.15 -6.44
CA ASP A 11 -13.04 7.81 -5.16
C ASP A 11 -11.98 7.47 -4.07
N PRO A 12 -11.44 8.47 -3.33
CA PRO A 12 -10.50 8.21 -2.23
C PRO A 12 -11.01 7.20 -1.21
N GLY A 13 -12.26 7.31 -0.76
CA GLY A 13 -12.80 6.37 0.23
C GLY A 13 -12.75 4.92 -0.27
N ARG A 14 -13.14 4.69 -1.53
CA ARG A 14 -13.04 3.37 -2.17
C ARG A 14 -11.61 2.85 -2.27
N VAL A 15 -10.65 3.70 -2.62
CA VAL A 15 -9.23 3.34 -2.70
C VAL A 15 -8.68 2.95 -1.33
N LEU A 16 -9.01 3.71 -0.28
CA LEU A 16 -8.62 3.40 1.10
C LEU A 16 -9.14 2.03 1.52
N GLN A 17 -10.44 1.77 1.31
CA GLN A 17 -11.04 0.50 1.67
C GLN A 17 -10.38 -0.69 0.95
N MET A 18 -10.09 -0.53 -0.34
CA MET A 18 -9.46 -1.57 -1.14
C MET A 18 -8.04 -1.87 -0.64
N TRP A 19 -7.21 -0.85 -0.43
CA TRP A 19 -5.84 -1.02 0.05
C TRP A 19 -5.78 -1.56 1.48
N SER A 20 -6.68 -1.12 2.36
CA SER A 20 -6.77 -1.66 3.72
C SER A 20 -7.15 -3.15 3.74
N LYS A 21 -8.05 -3.59 2.85
CA LYS A 21 -8.41 -5.01 2.70
C LYS A 21 -7.25 -5.84 2.17
N GLU A 22 -6.55 -5.33 1.15
CA GLU A 22 -5.37 -5.99 0.57
C GLU A 22 -4.28 -6.16 1.62
N PHE A 23 -3.94 -5.09 2.34
CA PHE A 23 -2.98 -5.16 3.42
C PHE A 23 -3.41 -6.15 4.52
N ALA A 24 -4.67 -6.15 4.93
CA ALA A 24 -5.16 -7.09 5.95
C ALA A 24 -5.05 -8.55 5.48
N ALA A 25 -5.33 -8.83 4.21
CA ALA A 25 -5.13 -10.15 3.64
C ALA A 25 -3.65 -10.55 3.66
N MET A 26 -2.75 -9.68 3.19
CA MET A 26 -1.30 -9.93 3.19
C MET A 26 -0.74 -10.11 4.61
N HIS A 27 -1.22 -9.32 5.58
CA HIS A 27 -0.79 -9.42 6.97
C HIS A 27 -1.16 -10.78 7.58
N ARG A 28 -2.35 -11.32 7.31
CA ARG A 28 -2.74 -12.67 7.75
C ARG A 28 -1.85 -13.78 7.18
N GLU A 29 -1.35 -13.59 5.97
CA GLU A 29 -0.48 -14.56 5.30
C GLU A 29 1.02 -14.33 5.62
N ASN A 30 1.35 -13.42 6.55
CA ASN A 30 2.72 -12.99 6.82
C ASN A 30 3.49 -12.56 5.55
N GLY A 31 2.77 -11.97 4.59
CA GLY A 31 3.28 -11.57 3.29
C GLY A 31 3.79 -10.12 3.24
N CYS A 32 4.23 -9.71 2.05
CA CYS A 32 4.70 -8.36 1.78
C CYS A 32 3.64 -7.53 1.04
N PHE A 33 3.23 -6.40 1.61
CA PHE A 33 2.36 -5.42 0.94
C PHE A 33 3.22 -4.31 0.33
N VAL A 34 3.14 -4.12 -0.99
CA VAL A 34 3.91 -3.09 -1.72
C VAL A 34 2.96 -2.13 -2.42
N LEU A 35 2.98 -0.85 -2.01
CA LEU A 35 2.16 0.20 -2.60
C LEU A 35 3.00 1.07 -3.56
N THR A 36 2.61 1.12 -4.82
CA THR A 36 3.23 2.00 -5.82
C THR A 36 2.52 3.36 -5.87
N CYS A 37 3.26 4.43 -5.60
CA CYS A 37 2.77 5.80 -5.61
C CYS A 37 3.36 6.58 -6.80
N HIS A 38 2.55 7.42 -7.45
CA HIS A 38 2.98 8.29 -8.55
C HIS A 38 2.63 9.75 -8.21
N PRO A 39 3.57 10.71 -8.20
CA PRO A 39 3.32 12.07 -7.71
C PRO A 39 2.09 12.76 -8.32
N PHE A 40 1.89 12.63 -9.63
CA PHE A 40 0.73 13.22 -10.34
C PHE A 40 -0.64 12.70 -9.85
N VAL A 41 -0.68 11.47 -9.34
CA VAL A 41 -1.90 10.81 -8.86
C VAL A 41 -1.99 10.84 -7.34
N SER A 42 -1.03 10.23 -6.66
CA SER A 42 -1.02 10.05 -5.20
C SER A 42 -0.57 11.30 -4.43
N GLY A 43 0.02 12.29 -5.10
CA GLY A 43 0.47 13.54 -4.49
C GLY A 43 -0.64 14.57 -4.25
N ARG A 44 -1.87 14.32 -4.74
CA ARG A 44 -3.01 15.23 -4.50
C ARG A 44 -3.37 15.24 -3.02
N ALA A 45 -3.77 16.39 -2.47
CA ALA A 45 -4.03 16.54 -1.03
C ALA A 45 -4.97 15.47 -0.44
N SER A 46 -6.07 15.14 -1.12
CA SER A 46 -6.99 14.08 -0.68
C SER A 46 -6.38 12.68 -0.69
N ARG A 47 -5.37 12.43 -1.53
CA ARG A 47 -4.63 11.17 -1.59
C ARG A 47 -3.55 11.08 -0.54
N ILE A 48 -2.91 12.21 -0.21
CA ILE A 48 -1.97 12.28 0.91
C ILE A 48 -2.67 11.98 2.22
N GLN A 49 -3.84 12.59 2.48
CA GLN A 49 -4.65 12.29 3.67
C GLN A 49 -5.04 10.80 3.71
N LEU A 50 -5.47 10.23 2.58
CA LEU A 50 -5.76 8.81 2.48
C LEU A 50 -4.56 7.92 2.80
N ILE A 51 -3.38 8.24 2.26
CA ILE A 51 -2.15 7.49 2.53
C ILE A 51 -1.79 7.59 4.01
N GLU A 52 -1.96 8.76 4.62
CA GLU A 52 -1.77 8.94 6.06
C GLU A 52 -2.69 8.01 6.87
N ASP A 53 -3.98 7.97 6.53
CA ASP A 53 -4.96 7.09 7.18
C ASP A 53 -4.60 5.60 7.01
N LEU A 54 -4.17 5.20 5.81
CA LEU A 54 -3.72 3.85 5.53
C LEU A 54 -2.50 3.47 6.39
N VAL A 55 -1.49 4.34 6.44
CA VAL A 55 -0.29 4.12 7.26
C VAL A 55 -0.64 4.05 8.74
N ARG A 56 -1.54 4.93 9.23
CA ARG A 56 -2.04 4.89 10.61
C ARG A 56 -2.75 3.58 10.93
N PHE A 57 -3.54 3.04 10.00
CA PHE A 57 -4.18 1.74 10.14
C PHE A 57 -3.14 0.60 10.20
N MET A 58 -2.18 0.57 9.29
CA MET A 58 -1.13 -0.45 9.22
C MET A 58 -0.25 -0.47 10.47
N ARG A 59 0.14 0.71 11.00
CA ARG A 59 0.96 0.82 12.22
C ARG A 59 0.31 0.26 13.48
N ARG A 60 -1.02 0.08 13.50
CA ARG A 60 -1.73 -0.52 14.62
C ARG A 60 -1.66 -2.05 14.63
N GLN A 61 -1.24 -2.66 13.52
CA GLN A 61 -1.11 -4.11 13.45
C GLN A 61 0.24 -4.56 14.01
N PRO A 62 0.26 -5.60 14.86
CA PRO A 62 1.51 -6.14 15.39
C PRO A 62 2.34 -6.80 14.28
N GLY A 63 3.67 -6.72 14.42
CA GLY A 63 4.61 -7.40 13.52
C GLY A 63 4.80 -6.75 12.15
N VAL A 64 4.21 -5.57 11.90
CA VAL A 64 4.43 -4.86 10.62
C VAL A 64 5.82 -4.24 10.58
N TRP A 65 6.58 -4.59 9.56
CA TRP A 65 7.86 -3.99 9.25
C TRP A 65 7.72 -2.99 8.10
N PHE A 66 7.78 -1.69 8.42
CA PHE A 66 7.89 -0.63 7.41
C PHE A 66 9.35 -0.52 6.95
N THR A 67 9.58 -0.72 5.67
CA THR A 67 10.93 -0.87 5.12
C THR A 67 11.00 -0.49 3.65
N THR A 68 12.20 -0.43 3.12
CA THR A 68 12.49 -0.22 1.69
C THR A 68 12.70 -1.54 0.95
N CYS A 69 12.52 -1.54 -0.37
CA CYS A 69 12.83 -2.72 -1.20
C CYS A 69 14.30 -3.17 -1.06
N GLU A 70 15.21 -2.21 -0.83
CA GLU A 70 16.63 -2.48 -0.63
C GLU A 70 16.90 -3.26 0.67
N GLU A 71 16.25 -2.87 1.76
CA GLU A 71 16.34 -3.57 3.04
C GLU A 71 15.72 -4.96 2.98
N VAL A 72 14.59 -5.12 2.28
CA VAL A 72 14.00 -6.45 2.02
C VAL A 72 14.98 -7.34 1.25
N ALA A 73 15.61 -6.81 0.20
CA ALA A 73 16.60 -7.56 -0.57
C ALA A 73 17.79 -7.99 0.30
N ARG A 74 18.33 -7.08 1.14
CA ARG A 74 19.39 -7.40 2.10
C ARG A 74 18.96 -8.43 3.14
N TRP A 75 17.74 -8.35 3.64
CA TRP A 75 17.21 -9.31 4.61
C TRP A 75 17.08 -10.71 4.01
N HIS A 76 16.64 -10.80 2.75
CA HIS A 76 16.57 -12.07 2.03
C HIS A 76 17.98 -12.66 1.77
N ASP A 77 18.95 -11.84 1.36
CA ASP A 77 20.31 -12.32 1.09
C ASP A 77 21.00 -12.89 2.34
N LYS A 78 20.78 -12.29 3.51
CA LYS A 78 21.30 -12.79 4.80
C LYS A 78 20.71 -14.14 5.25
N GLN A 79 19.61 -14.58 4.64
CA GLN A 79 18.94 -15.84 4.98
C GLN A 79 19.30 -16.98 4.03
N ARG A 80 20.06 -16.70 2.97
CA ARG A 80 20.67 -17.72 2.12
C ARG A 80 21.90 -18.30 2.80
#